data_AF-A0A444U4X4-F1
#
_entry.id   AF-A0A444U4X4-F1
#
_cell.length_a   1.000
_cell.length_b   1.000
_cell.length_c   1.000
_cell.angle_alpha   90.00
_cell.angle_beta   90.00
_cell.angle_gamma   90.00
#
_symmetry.space_group_name_H-M   'P 1'
#
loop_
_entity.id
_entity.type
_entity.pdbx_description
1 polymer ?
#
loop_
_entity_poly.entity_id
_entity_poly.type
_entity_poly.pdbx_seq_one_letter_code
_entity_poly.pdbx_strand_id
1 'polypeptide(L)'
;MDGTGDLGQDLSNGNALQIHVEVNVKPSSVVKKEAVRHHVLELLKQHRMVIGDYTWKEFDDEFLVKHIESVAIVDTDLRKPIDLNSCCLSIHIFTLSEEEPSTENLEEEDDNLIAANHWLLPSV
;
A
#
# COMPACT_ATOMS: atom_id res chain seq x y z
N MET A 1 -40.83 8.67 2.37
CA MET A 1 -40.09 7.69 1.56
C MET A 1 -38.81 8.37 1.17
N ASP A 2 -37.71 8.02 1.83
CA ASP A 2 -36.38 8.27 1.28
C ASP A 2 -35.52 7.08 1.69
N GLY A 3 -35.21 6.26 0.69
CA GLY A 3 -34.47 5.02 0.84
C GLY A 3 -33.00 5.36 0.96
N THR A 4 -32.49 5.36 2.18
CA THR A 4 -31.05 5.35 2.42
C THR A 4 -30.49 4.07 1.81
N GLY A 5 -29.88 4.21 0.63
CA GLY A 5 -29.22 3.14 -0.09
C GLY A 5 -28.14 2.52 0.78
N ASP A 6 -28.44 1.32 1.25
CA ASP A 6 -27.52 0.41 1.92
C ASP A 6 -26.39 0.07 0.94
N LEU A 7 -25.17 0.58 1.20
CA LEU A 7 -23.97 0.22 0.45
C LEU A 7 -23.35 -1.09 0.98
N GLY A 8 -24.15 -1.99 1.55
CA GLY A 8 -23.78 -3.36 1.81
C GLY A 8 -23.63 -4.14 0.50
N GLN A 9 -22.57 -3.86 -0.27
CA GLN A 9 -22.18 -4.72 -1.37
C GLN A 9 -21.61 -6.00 -0.79
N ASP A 10 -22.47 -7.01 -0.75
CA ASP A 10 -22.21 -8.39 -0.39
C ASP A 10 -21.09 -8.96 -1.28
N LEU A 11 -19.85 -8.98 -0.80
CA LEU A 11 -18.71 -9.66 -1.42
C LEU A 11 -18.76 -11.17 -1.18
N SER A 12 -19.93 -11.79 -1.32
CA SER A 12 -20.09 -13.24 -1.28
C SER A 12 -20.39 -13.83 -2.66
N ASN A 13 -19.76 -13.31 -3.71
CA ASN A 13 -19.53 -14.14 -4.90
C ASN A 13 -18.42 -15.13 -4.55
N GLY A 14 -18.61 -16.42 -4.86
CA GLY A 14 -17.69 -17.55 -4.55
C GLY A 14 -16.28 -17.50 -5.17
N ASN A 15 -15.73 -16.31 -5.35
CA ASN A 15 -14.34 -16.03 -5.65
C ASN A 15 -13.56 -15.97 -4.32
N ALA A 16 -12.34 -16.49 -4.31
CA ALA A 16 -11.46 -16.36 -3.15
C ALA A 16 -11.35 -14.89 -2.72
N LEU A 17 -11.40 -14.65 -1.41
CA LEU A 17 -11.32 -13.32 -0.81
C LEU A 17 -10.09 -12.59 -1.38
N GLN A 18 -10.29 -11.45 -2.02
CA GLN A 18 -9.20 -10.62 -2.52
C GLN A 18 -8.69 -9.73 -1.39
N ILE A 19 -7.39 -9.82 -1.12
CA ILE A 19 -6.72 -9.03 -0.08
C ILE A 19 -5.69 -8.13 -0.74
N HIS A 20 -5.75 -6.85 -0.42
CA HIS A 20 -4.78 -5.87 -0.88
C HIS A 20 -3.65 -5.74 0.14
N VAL A 21 -2.42 -5.79 -0.40
CA VAL A 21 -1.20 -5.67 0.39
C VAL A 21 -0.37 -4.54 -0.18
N GLU A 22 -0.08 -3.57 0.66
CA GLU A 22 0.76 -2.43 0.35
C GLU A 22 2.17 -2.66 0.87
N VAL A 23 3.17 -2.41 0.04
CA VAL A 23 4.58 -2.57 0.36
C VAL A 23 5.31 -1.27 0.08
N ASN A 24 5.71 -0.60 1.15
CA ASN A 24 6.55 0.58 1.09
C ASN A 24 8.02 0.16 1.10
N VAL A 25 8.71 0.42 -0.01
CA VAL A 25 10.13 0.14 -0.20
C VAL A 25 10.95 1.36 0.20
N LYS A 26 12.05 1.15 0.90
CA LYS A 26 12.96 2.23 1.30
C LYS A 26 13.47 3.02 0.08
N PRO A 27 13.52 4.36 0.11
CA PRO A 27 13.98 5.18 -1.02
C PRO A 27 15.39 4.82 -1.52
N SER A 28 16.28 4.40 -0.62
CA SER A 28 17.65 3.99 -0.96
C SER A 28 17.76 2.61 -1.63
N SER A 29 16.66 1.89 -1.79
CA SER A 29 16.65 0.51 -2.28
C SER A 29 16.51 0.44 -3.80
N VAL A 30 17.47 -0.21 -4.46
CA VAL A 30 17.47 -0.45 -5.92
C VAL A 30 17.01 -1.86 -6.30
N VAL A 31 16.26 -2.49 -5.39
CA VAL A 31 15.86 -3.89 -5.54
C VAL A 31 14.75 -4.06 -6.58
N LYS A 32 14.75 -5.21 -7.25
CA LYS A 32 13.73 -5.55 -8.25
C LYS A 32 12.40 -5.89 -7.56
N LYS A 33 11.29 -5.47 -8.18
CA LYS A 33 9.93 -5.72 -7.66
C LYS A 33 9.63 -7.20 -7.50
N GLU A 34 10.20 -8.06 -8.34
CA GLU A 34 9.99 -9.52 -8.28
C GLU A 34 10.59 -10.13 -7.01
N ALA A 35 11.78 -9.67 -6.60
CA ALA A 35 12.42 -10.11 -5.36
C ALA A 35 11.61 -9.65 -4.15
N VAL A 36 11.15 -8.39 -4.15
CA VAL A 36 10.27 -7.87 -3.09
C VAL A 36 8.99 -8.70 -2.99
N ARG A 37 8.32 -8.99 -4.12
CA ARG A 37 7.12 -9.84 -4.12
C ARG A 37 7.40 -11.22 -3.51
N HIS A 38 8.54 -11.82 -3.84
CA HIS A 38 8.90 -13.14 -3.33
C HIS A 38 9.04 -13.14 -1.80
N HIS A 39 9.88 -12.26 -1.24
CA HIS A 39 10.09 -12.20 0.21
C HIS A 39 8.82 -11.77 0.98
N VAL A 40 8.03 -10.84 0.43
CA VAL A 40 6.75 -10.44 1.04
C VAL A 40 5.76 -11.59 1.04
N LEU A 41 5.68 -12.38 -0.04
CA LEU A 41 4.82 -13.57 -0.06
C LEU A 41 5.24 -14.61 0.99
N GLU A 42 6.53 -14.79 1.23
CA GLU A 42 7.02 -15.69 2.27
C GLU A 42 6.66 -15.19 3.67
N LEU A 43 6.83 -13.89 3.93
CA LEU A 43 6.40 -13.24 5.18
C LEU A 43 4.90 -13.49 5.44
N LEU A 44 4.05 -13.24 4.46
CA LEU A 44 2.59 -13.40 4.60
C LEU A 44 2.20 -14.87 4.83
N LYS A 45 2.87 -15.82 4.15
CA LYS A 45 2.67 -17.26 4.37
C LYS A 45 3.09 -17.70 5.77
N GLN A 46 4.15 -17.11 6.33
CA GLN A 46 4.64 -17.40 7.68
C GLN A 46 3.67 -16.90 8.76
N HIS A 47 3.11 -15.70 8.60
CA HIS A 47 2.12 -15.18 9.54
C HIS A 47 0.78 -15.89 9.43
N ARG A 48 0.38 -16.29 8.21
CA ARG A 48 -0.80 -17.08 7.86
C ARG A 48 -2.15 -16.48 8.23
N MET A 49 -2.38 -16.13 9.50
CA MET A 49 -3.65 -15.63 10.01
C MET A 49 -3.53 -14.18 10.46
N VAL A 50 -4.44 -13.34 9.98
CA VAL A 50 -4.53 -11.93 10.37
C VAL A 50 -5.96 -11.56 10.72
N ILE A 51 -6.14 -10.54 11.56
CA ILE A 51 -7.44 -10.03 11.97
C ILE A 51 -7.42 -8.52 11.75
N GLY A 52 -8.26 -8.04 10.84
CA GLY A 52 -8.28 -6.64 10.46
C GLY A 52 -6.98 -6.18 9.79
N ASP A 53 -6.88 -4.88 9.61
CA ASP A 53 -5.73 -4.25 8.98
C ASP A 53 -4.52 -4.37 9.89
N TYR A 54 -3.37 -4.66 9.28
CA TYR A 54 -2.14 -4.87 10.02
C TYR A 54 -0.94 -4.37 9.24
N THR A 55 -0.02 -3.72 9.95
CA THR A 55 1.21 -3.19 9.36
C THR A 55 2.43 -3.77 10.06
N TRP A 56 3.26 -4.49 9.31
CA TRP A 56 4.60 -4.88 9.71
C TRP A 56 5.58 -3.75 9.42
N LYS A 57 6.36 -3.37 10.43
CA LYS A 57 7.51 -2.45 10.31
C LYS A 57 8.83 -3.10 10.75
N GLU A 58 8.73 -4.26 11.40
CA GLU A 58 9.85 -5.04 11.90
C GLU A 58 9.80 -6.41 11.23
N PHE A 59 10.97 -6.91 10.84
CA PHE A 59 11.11 -8.13 10.05
C PHE A 59 12.28 -8.96 10.60
N ASP A 60 12.14 -10.27 10.59
CA ASP A 60 13.23 -11.20 10.92
C ASP A 60 14.12 -11.50 9.69
N ASP A 61 13.56 -11.36 8.49
CA ASP A 61 14.26 -11.58 7.22
C ASP A 61 15.22 -10.40 6.93
N GLU A 62 16.52 -10.69 6.78
CA GLU A 62 17.55 -9.66 6.53
C GLU A 62 17.33 -8.85 5.25
N PHE A 63 16.76 -9.47 4.20
CA PHE A 63 16.42 -8.79 2.96
C PHE A 63 15.28 -7.79 3.19
N LEU A 64 14.23 -8.19 3.92
CA LEU A 64 13.12 -7.31 4.27
C LEU A 64 13.61 -6.15 5.14
N VAL A 65 14.40 -6.42 6.18
CA VAL A 65 15.00 -5.38 7.04
C VAL A 65 15.79 -4.36 6.22
N LYS A 66 16.55 -4.83 5.23
CA LYS A 66 17.41 -3.96 4.42
C LYS A 66 16.65 -3.11 3.41
N HIS A 67 15.58 -3.64 2.82
CA HIS A 67 14.96 -3.05 1.63
C HIS A 67 13.55 -2.50 1.85
N ILE A 68 12.81 -2.98 2.84
CA ILE A 68 11.39 -2.68 3.05
C ILE A 68 11.21 -1.81 4.28
N GLU A 69 10.40 -0.77 4.14
CA GLU A 69 10.02 0.13 5.23
C GLU A 69 8.80 -0.41 5.97
N SER A 70 7.77 -0.81 5.23
CA SER A 70 6.59 -1.43 5.81
C SER A 70 5.84 -2.34 4.83
N VAL A 71 5.17 -3.35 5.38
CA VAL A 71 4.18 -4.16 4.66
C VAL A 71 2.85 -3.97 5.39
N ALA A 72 1.78 -3.64 4.67
CA ALA A 72 0.46 -3.43 5.25
C ALA A 72 -0.60 -4.26 4.53
N ILE A 73 -1.46 -4.90 5.30
CA ILE A 73 -2.75 -5.41 4.83
C ILE A 73 -3.78 -4.32 5.08
N VAL A 74 -4.51 -3.97 4.04
CA VAL A 74 -5.46 -2.85 4.02
C VAL A 74 -6.84 -3.32 3.54
N ASP A 75 -7.84 -2.51 3.82
CA ASP A 75 -9.24 -2.70 3.39
C ASP A 75 -9.85 -4.03 3.83
N THR A 76 -9.43 -4.53 4.99
CA THR A 76 -10.06 -5.70 5.59
C THR A 76 -11.22 -5.26 6.47
N ASP A 77 -12.40 -5.11 5.87
CA ASP A 77 -13.68 -4.85 6.57
C ASP A 77 -14.15 -6.02 7.47
N LEU A 78 -13.24 -6.95 7.77
CA LEU A 78 -13.53 -8.22 8.42
C LEU A 78 -13.05 -8.20 9.86
N ARG A 79 -14.00 -8.25 10.79
CA ARG A 79 -13.76 -8.54 12.22
C ARG A 79 -13.43 -10.01 12.48
N LYS A 80 -13.17 -10.80 11.44
CA LYS A 80 -12.92 -12.25 11.52
C LYS A 80 -11.49 -12.56 11.10
N PRO A 81 -10.85 -13.59 11.69
CA PRO A 81 -9.56 -14.04 11.23
C PRO A 81 -9.60 -14.53 9.78
N ILE A 82 -8.62 -14.11 8.98
CA ILE A 82 -8.45 -14.45 7.57
C ILE A 82 -7.22 -15.34 7.44
N ASP A 83 -7.32 -16.47 6.74
CA ASP A 83 -6.16 -17.27 6.34
C ASP A 83 -5.63 -16.74 5.00
N LEU A 84 -4.46 -16.09 5.02
CA LEU A 84 -3.84 -15.47 3.85
C LEU A 84 -3.48 -16.50 2.77
N ASN A 85 -3.34 -17.78 3.11
CA ASN A 85 -3.02 -18.84 2.16
C ASN A 85 -4.22 -19.28 1.30
N SER A 86 -5.45 -18.98 1.73
CA SER A 86 -6.67 -19.28 0.97
C SER A 86 -7.22 -18.06 0.22
N CYS A 87 -6.52 -16.93 0.27
CA CYS A 87 -6.94 -15.66 -0.31
C CYS A 87 -6.15 -15.32 -1.58
N CYS A 88 -6.72 -14.47 -2.42
CA CYS A 88 -6.04 -13.88 -3.56
C CYS A 88 -5.31 -12.61 -3.12
N LEU A 89 -3.98 -12.67 -3.00
CA LEU A 89 -3.16 -11.53 -2.58
C LEU A 89 -2.81 -10.63 -3.76
N SER A 90 -3.19 -9.35 -3.67
CA SER A 90 -2.82 -8.31 -4.61
C SER A 90 -1.76 -7.40 -3.99
N ILE A 91 -0.50 -7.57 -4.41
CA ILE A 91 0.65 -6.88 -3.82
C ILE A 91 1.02 -5.64 -4.65
N HIS A 92 0.90 -4.48 -4.01
CA HIS A 92 1.22 -3.16 -4.52
C HIS A 92 2.54 -2.68 -3.94
N ILE A 93 3.53 -2.49 -4.81
CA ILE A 93 4.89 -2.11 -4.40
C ILE A 93 5.17 -0.69 -4.86
N PHE A 94 5.48 0.17 -3.90
CA PHE A 94 5.81 1.56 -4.13
C PHE A 94 6.98 2.02 -3.28
N THR A 95 7.49 3.21 -3.61
CA THR A 95 8.52 3.93 -2.87
C THR A 95 8.00 5.35 -2.74
N LEU A 96 8.08 5.93 -1.54
CA LEU A 96 7.67 7.31 -1.33
C LEU A 96 8.76 8.27 -1.82
N SER A 97 8.34 9.28 -2.57
CA SER A 97 9.17 10.45 -2.88
C SER A 97 9.33 11.30 -1.62
N GLU A 98 10.55 11.70 -1.32
CA GLU A 98 10.87 12.68 -0.27
C GLU A 98 10.96 14.11 -0.85
N GLU A 99 10.72 14.27 -2.15
CA GLU A 99 10.76 15.57 -2.82
C GLU A 99 9.55 16.42 -2.44
N GLU A 100 9.81 17.67 -2.06
CA GLU A 100 8.75 18.66 -1.82
C GLU A 100 8.01 19.02 -3.12
N PRO A 101 6.75 19.50 -3.02
CA PRO A 101 6.04 19.96 -4.20
C PRO A 101 6.82 21.04 -4.94
N SER A 102 6.93 20.87 -6.25
CA SER A 102 7.47 21.91 -7.13
C SER A 102 6.39 22.93 -7.46
N THR A 103 6.78 24.20 -7.53
CA THR A 103 5.87 25.31 -7.84
C THR A 103 5.96 25.66 -9.32
N GLU A 104 4.81 25.78 -9.98
CA GLU A 104 4.69 26.43 -11.29
C GLU A 104 4.23 27.88 -11.06
N ASN A 105 5.00 28.85 -11.54
CA ASN A 105 4.71 30.29 -11.42
C ASN A 105 4.12 30.85 -12.72
N LEU A 106 3.34 31.92 -12.61
CA LEU A 106 2.87 32.66 -13.78
C LEU A 106 4.01 33.48 -14.40
N GLU A 107 4.05 33.58 -15.73
CA GLU A 107 5.07 34.33 -16.49
C GLU A 107 4.93 35.87 -16.42
N GLU A 108 4.04 36.40 -15.57
CA GLU A 108 3.82 37.85 -15.43
C GLU A 108 4.89 38.51 -14.54
N GLU A 109 4.99 39.85 -14.52
CA GLU A 109 6.07 40.66 -13.90
C GLU A 109 6.36 40.38 -12.41
N ASP A 110 5.56 39.54 -11.75
CA ASP A 110 5.74 39.09 -10.37
C ASP A 110 5.96 37.56 -10.35
N ASP A 111 7.21 37.14 -10.59
CA ASP A 111 7.69 35.73 -10.55
C ASP A 111 7.40 35.00 -9.21
N ASN A 112 6.81 35.69 -8.23
CA ASN A 112 6.45 35.16 -6.92
C ASN A 112 5.01 34.64 -6.84
N LEU A 113 4.20 34.78 -7.90
CA LEU A 113 2.81 34.31 -7.90
C LEU A 113 2.73 32.84 -8.35
N ILE A 114 2.57 31.95 -7.37
CA ILE A 114 2.41 30.51 -7.61
C ILE A 114 1.05 30.23 -8.26
N ALA A 115 1.06 29.62 -9.45
CA ALA A 115 -0.13 29.15 -10.16
C ALA A 115 -0.55 27.74 -9.74
N ALA A 116 0.42 26.84 -9.58
CA ALA A 116 0.16 25.45 -9.24
C ALA A 116 1.30 24.84 -8.41
N ASN A 117 0.96 23.77 -7.69
CA ASN A 117 1.91 22.90 -7.01
C ASN A 117 1.87 21.52 -7.65
N HIS A 118 3.03 20.90 -7.82
CA HIS A 118 3.19 19.57 -8.43
C HIS A 118 3.88 18.61 -7.47
N TRP A 119 3.22 17.48 -7.20
CA TRP A 119 3.75 16.39 -6.38
C TRP A 119 4.11 15.20 -7.26
N LEU A 120 5.27 14.59 -6.98
CA LEU A 120 5.61 13.28 -7.54
C LEU A 120 4.99 12.19 -6.67
N LEU A 121 4.13 11.35 -7.25
CA LEU A 121 3.41 10.33 -6.51
C LEU A 121 4.05 8.93 -6.61
N PRO A 122 3.98 8.13 -5.52
CA PRO A 122 3.45 8.50 -4.20
C PRO A 122 4.47 9.33 -3.40
N SER A 123 4.01 10.36 -2.69
CA SER A 123 4.81 11.28 -1.88
C SER A 123 4.60 11.03 -0.39
N VAL A 124 5.61 11.33 0.43
CA VAL A 124 5.43 11.49 1.89
C VAL A 124 4.48 12.63 2.25
#